data_AF-A0A7Z0EEK4-F1
#
_entry.id   AF-A0A7Z0EEK4-F1
#
_cell.length_a   1.000
_cell.length_b   1.000
_cell.length_c   1.000
_cell.angle_alpha   90.00
_cell.angle_beta   90.00
_cell.angle_gamma   90.00
#
_symmetry.space_group_name_H-M   'P 1'
#
loop_
_entity.id
_entity.type
_entity.pdbx_description
1 polymer ?
#
loop_
_entity_poly.entity_id
_entity_poly.type
_entity_poly.pdbx_seq_one_letter_code
_entity_poly.pdbx_strand_id
1 'polypeptide(L)'
;MVDATTLPSRLTAAIERIPGVVGVYPSEGATDTAARKIRSGLGARSVPPAHVSVRLEDNNLAIHANVAVSAQIPTPLTTTLVVAAIRELLRGAVGTTVHTTITLTVNRIA
;
A
#
# COMPACT_ATOMS: atom_id res chain seq x y z
N MET A 1 3.93 4.25 -21.26
CA MET A 1 3.03 5.13 -20.49
C MET A 1 2.24 4.24 -19.56
N VAL A 2 2.43 4.33 -18.24
CA VAL A 2 1.65 3.52 -17.29
C VAL A 2 0.32 4.21 -17.05
N ASP A 3 -0.76 3.49 -17.31
CA ASP A 3 -2.12 3.98 -17.10
C ASP A 3 -2.38 4.14 -15.59
N ALA A 4 -2.71 5.37 -15.18
CA ALA A 4 -3.01 5.72 -13.80
C ALA A 4 -4.17 4.89 -13.22
N THR A 5 -5.03 4.32 -14.08
CA THR A 5 -6.11 3.41 -13.67
C THR A 5 -5.59 2.03 -13.22
N THR A 6 -4.42 1.60 -13.72
CA THR A 6 -3.81 0.28 -13.39
C THR A 6 -2.75 0.36 -12.30
N LEU A 7 -2.22 1.56 -12.04
CA LEU A 7 -1.17 1.81 -11.05
C LEU A 7 -1.59 1.41 -9.62
N PRO A 8 -2.81 1.72 -9.13
CA PRO A 8 -3.33 1.24 -7.84
C PRO A 8 -3.19 -0.28 -7.65
N SER A 9 -3.65 -1.06 -8.63
CA SER A 9 -3.64 -2.52 -8.55
C SER A 9 -2.22 -3.09 -8.60
N ARG A 10 -1.33 -2.50 -9.42
CA ARG A 10 0.07 -2.91 -9.49
C ARG A 10 0.83 -2.62 -8.19
N LEU A 11 0.60 -1.46 -7.59
CA LEU A 11 1.17 -1.09 -6.30
C LEU A 11 0.68 -2.04 -5.21
N THR A 12 -0.63 -2.31 -5.16
CA THR A 12 -1.25 -3.24 -4.21
C THR A 12 -0.59 -4.63 -4.30
N ALA A 13 -0.53 -5.21 -5.51
CA ALA A 13 0.05 -6.53 -5.72
C ALA A 13 1.56 -6.59 -5.40
N ALA A 14 2.30 -5.50 -5.58
CA ALA A 14 3.72 -5.45 -5.21
C ALA A 14 3.90 -5.39 -3.69
N ILE A 15 3.06 -4.63 -2.98
CA ILE A 15 3.11 -4.51 -1.53
C ILE A 15 2.74 -5.83 -0.85
N GLU A 16 1.72 -6.53 -1.36
CA GLU A 16 1.30 -7.83 -0.81
C GLU A 16 2.36 -8.93 -0.94
N ARG A 17 3.31 -8.81 -1.87
CA ARG A 17 4.42 -9.78 -2.03
C ARG A 17 5.55 -9.57 -1.02
N ILE A 18 5.51 -8.50 -0.23
CA ILE A 18 6.59 -8.16 0.69
C ILE A 18 6.49 -9.03 1.95
N PRO A 19 7.60 -9.68 2.36
CA PRO A 19 7.63 -10.45 3.60
C PRO A 19 7.17 -9.62 4.80
N GLY A 20 6.20 -10.16 5.54
CA GLY A 20 5.64 -9.52 6.73
C GLY A 20 4.43 -8.64 6.46
N VAL A 21 4.08 -8.36 5.20
CA VAL A 21 2.78 -7.78 4.87
C VAL A 21 1.71 -8.87 4.95
N VAL A 22 0.65 -8.60 5.72
CA VAL A 22 -0.49 -9.52 5.88
C VAL A 22 -1.76 -8.98 5.23
N GLY A 23 -1.73 -7.74 4.73
CA GLY A 23 -2.80 -7.14 3.95
C GLY A 23 -2.55 -5.67 3.63
N VAL A 24 -3.18 -5.19 2.56
CA VAL A 24 -3.30 -3.77 2.20
C VAL A 24 -4.77 -3.38 2.37
N TYR A 25 -5.09 -2.11 2.67
CA TYR A 25 -6.48 -1.61 2.75
C TYR A 25 -6.61 -0.12 2.38
N PRO A 26 -7.82 0.34 1.97
CA PRO A 26 -8.03 1.72 1.56
C PRO A 26 -7.80 2.67 2.74
N SER A 27 -7.36 3.88 2.42
CA SER A 27 -7.23 4.98 3.37
C SER A 27 -8.58 5.56 3.83
N GLU A 28 -9.63 5.44 3.01
CA GLU A 28 -10.95 6.00 3.29
C GLU A 28 -11.92 4.93 3.82
N GLY A 29 -12.58 5.20 4.95
CA GLY A 29 -13.72 4.45 5.48
C GLY A 29 -13.49 3.03 6.03
N ALA A 30 -12.34 2.40 5.72
CA ALA A 30 -12.09 0.99 6.01
C ALA A 30 -11.13 0.72 7.19
N THR A 31 -10.54 1.75 7.79
CA THR A 31 -9.42 1.62 8.74
C THR A 31 -9.74 0.78 9.97
N ASP A 32 -10.88 0.98 10.62
CA ASP A 32 -11.20 0.20 11.83
C ASP A 32 -11.75 -1.20 11.49
N THR A 33 -12.64 -1.31 10.49
CA THR A 33 -13.29 -2.59 10.17
C THR A 33 -12.36 -3.56 9.43
N ALA A 34 -11.55 -3.09 8.50
CA ALA A 34 -10.59 -3.93 7.78
C ALA A 34 -9.44 -4.35 8.70
N ALA A 35 -8.88 -3.41 9.49
CA ALA A 35 -7.86 -3.77 10.48
C ALA A 35 -8.41 -4.74 11.53
N ARG A 36 -9.67 -4.60 11.95
CA ARG A 36 -10.33 -5.51 12.89
C ARG A 36 -10.59 -6.89 12.28
N LYS A 37 -10.99 -6.99 11.01
CA LYS A 37 -11.17 -8.27 10.30
C LYS A 37 -9.85 -9.01 10.10
N ILE A 38 -8.78 -8.30 9.72
CA ILE A 38 -7.44 -8.90 9.61
C ILE A 38 -6.94 -9.31 11.01
N ARG A 39 -7.14 -8.47 12.04
CA ARG A 39 -6.81 -8.78 13.43
C ARG A 39 -7.62 -9.93 14.02
N SER A 40 -8.86 -10.13 13.58
CA SER A 40 -9.72 -11.22 14.08
C SER A 40 -9.47 -12.56 13.39
N GLY A 41 -8.45 -12.68 12.54
CA GLY A 41 -8.16 -13.92 11.80
C GLY A 41 -9.25 -14.32 10.80
N LEU A 42 -10.24 -13.44 10.57
CA LEU A 42 -11.22 -13.60 9.50
C LEU A 42 -10.47 -13.27 8.21
N GLY A 43 -9.85 -14.29 7.63
CA GLY A 43 -8.78 -14.19 6.65
C GLY A 43 -8.93 -13.02 5.68
N ALA A 44 -7.81 -12.36 5.39
CA ALA A 44 -7.68 -11.25 4.44
C ALA A 44 -8.41 -11.47 3.10
N ARG A 45 -8.80 -12.72 2.78
CA ARG A 45 -9.70 -13.11 1.67
C ARG A 45 -11.08 -12.44 1.67
N SER A 46 -11.61 -11.96 2.80
CA SER A 46 -12.93 -11.29 2.85
C SER A 46 -12.84 -9.75 2.88
N VAL A 47 -11.64 -9.19 2.87
CA VAL A 47 -11.45 -7.76 2.64
C VAL A 47 -11.35 -7.59 1.13
N PRO A 48 -12.21 -6.78 0.48
CA PRO A 48 -12.11 -6.56 -0.96
C PRO A 48 -10.68 -6.16 -1.33
N PRO A 49 -10.14 -6.63 -2.47
CA PRO A 49 -8.76 -6.36 -2.88
C PRO A 49 -8.55 -4.86 -2.80
N ALA A 50 -7.64 -4.49 -1.92
CA ALA A 50 -7.77 -3.25 -1.23
C ALA A 50 -6.81 -2.26 -1.86
N HIS A 51 -7.36 -1.23 -2.49
CA HIS A 51 -6.60 -0.41 -3.42
C HIS A 51 -5.69 0.58 -2.68
N VAL A 52 -4.41 0.57 -3.04
CA VAL A 52 -3.54 1.74 -2.88
C VAL A 52 -4.21 2.91 -3.59
N SER A 53 -4.49 3.99 -2.87
CA SER A 53 -5.07 5.19 -3.47
C SER A 53 -3.97 5.99 -4.14
N VAL A 54 -4.23 6.41 -5.38
CA VAL A 54 -3.32 7.23 -6.16
C VAL A 54 -4.12 8.42 -6.68
N ARG A 55 -3.65 9.64 -6.39
CA ARG A 55 -4.18 10.89 -6.95
C ARG A 55 -3.07 11.67 -7.61
N LEU A 56 -3.39 12.27 -8.74
CA LEU A 56 -2.53 13.23 -9.42
C LEU A 56 -3.18 14.61 -9.27
N GLU A 57 -2.55 15.51 -8.53
CA GLU A 57 -3.01 16.88 -8.28
C GLU A 57 -1.83 17.82 -8.56
N ASP A 58 -1.98 18.80 -9.45
CA ASP A 58 -0.99 19.86 -9.71
C ASP A 58 0.48 19.38 -9.87
N ASN A 59 0.71 18.37 -10.73
CA ASN A 59 2.04 17.72 -10.92
C ASN A 59 2.63 17.03 -9.68
N ASN A 60 1.81 16.79 -8.66
CA ASN A 60 2.12 15.96 -7.51
C ASN A 60 1.32 14.65 -7.56
N LEU A 61 2.02 13.53 -7.57
CA LEU A 61 1.46 12.20 -7.44
C LEU A 61 1.42 11.83 -5.96
N ALA A 62 0.22 11.88 -5.38
CA ALA A 62 -0.03 11.45 -4.01
C ALA A 62 -0.42 9.97 -3.98
N ILE A 63 0.33 9.18 -3.21
CA ILE A 63 0.10 7.74 -3.05
C ILE A 63 -0.18 7.48 -1.57
N HIS A 64 -1.34 6.90 -1.29
CA HIS A 64 -1.76 6.54 0.06
C HIS A 64 -1.98 5.03 0.14
N ALA A 65 -1.25 4.39 1.06
CA ALA A 65 -1.37 2.96 1.30
C ALA A 65 -1.43 2.68 2.80
N ASN A 66 -2.46 1.92 3.20
CA ASN A 66 -2.51 1.35 4.54
C ASN A 66 -2.08 -0.11 4.48
N VAL A 67 -1.12 -0.48 5.31
CA VAL A 67 -0.50 -1.80 5.30
C VAL A 67 -0.61 -2.42 6.67
N ALA A 68 -1.13 -3.65 6.70
CA ALA A 68 -1.09 -4.49 7.88
C ALA A 68 0.20 -5.30 7.85
N VAL A 69 0.98 -5.25 8.93
CA VAL A 69 2.23 -6.00 9.05
C VAL A 69 2.19 -6.98 10.22
N SER A 70 2.75 -8.17 10.02
CA SER A 70 2.90 -9.18 11.06
C SER A 70 3.84 -8.68 12.15
N ALA A 71 3.48 -8.94 13.41
CA ALA A 71 4.34 -8.64 14.54
C ALA A 71 5.60 -9.50 14.60
N GLN A 72 5.70 -10.57 13.80
CA GLN A 72 6.87 -11.45 13.73
C GLN A 72 8.04 -10.83 12.95
N ILE A 73 7.79 -9.78 12.15
CA ILE A 73 8.83 -9.10 11.37
C ILE A 73 9.03 -7.67 11.90
N PRO A 74 10.29 -7.18 12.00
CA PRO A 74 10.55 -5.80 12.36
C PRO A 74 9.84 -4.83 11.40
N THR A 75 8.87 -4.08 11.92
CA THR A 75 8.10 -3.07 11.19
C THR A 75 8.95 -2.06 10.40
N PRO A 76 10.12 -1.59 10.89
CA PRO A 76 10.98 -0.71 10.11
C PRO A 76 11.47 -1.35 8.80
N LEU A 77 11.83 -2.64 8.85
CA LEU A 77 12.33 -3.37 7.68
C LEU A 77 11.23 -3.56 6.64
N THR A 78 10.03 -3.98 7.06
CA THR A 78 8.88 -4.11 6.16
C THR A 78 8.50 -2.76 5.53
N THR A 79 8.50 -1.68 6.33
CA THR A 79 8.24 -0.31 5.83
C THR A 79 9.24 0.10 4.75
N THR A 80 10.54 -0.13 4.97
CA THR A 80 11.58 0.18 3.98
C THR A 80 11.36 -0.59 2.67
N LEU A 81 11.03 -1.87 2.75
CA LEU A 81 10.76 -2.70 1.57
C LEU A 81 9.52 -2.22 0.81
N VAL A 82 8.46 -1.81 1.52
CA VAL A 82 7.23 -1.27 0.93
C VAL A 82 7.53 0.01 0.16
N VAL A 83 8.25 0.95 0.77
CA VAL A 83 8.64 2.21 0.11
C VAL A 83 9.54 1.94 -1.10
N ALA A 84 10.48 1.00 -1.00
CA ALA A 84 11.36 0.63 -2.12
C ALA A 84 10.57 0.05 -3.30
N ALA A 85 9.62 -0.86 -3.06
CA ALA A 85 8.77 -1.44 -4.10
C ALA A 85 7.90 -0.38 -4.81
N ILE A 86 7.33 0.56 -4.04
CA ILE A 86 6.57 1.68 -4.60
C ILE A 86 7.46 2.53 -5.50
N ARG A 87 8.65 2.93 -5.02
CA ARG A 87 9.60 3.75 -5.80
C ARG A 87 10.04 3.06 -7.09
N GLU A 88 10.28 1.76 -7.07
CA GLU A 88 10.70 1.00 -8.25
C GLU A 88 9.59 1.00 -9.32
N LEU A 89 8.35 0.76 -8.91
CA LEU A 89 7.20 0.82 -9.82
C LEU A 89 7.00 2.21 -10.41
N LEU A 90 7.24 3.26 -9.63
CA LEU A 90 7.11 4.64 -10.09
C LEU A 90 8.24 5.06 -11.03
N ARG A 91 9.47 4.57 -10.82
CA ARG A 91 10.60 4.86 -11.70
C ARG A 91 10.32 4.45 -13.16
N GLY A 92 9.54 3.38 -13.35
CA GLY A 92 9.10 2.94 -14.68
C GLY A 92 7.77 3.54 -15.16
N ALA A 93 7.02 4.22 -14.28
CA ALA A 93 5.65 4.66 -14.55
C ALA A 93 5.52 6.17 -14.76
N VAL A 94 6.29 6.97 -14.03
CA VAL A 94 6.14 8.42 -13.96
C VAL A 94 7.36 9.08 -14.59
N GLY A 95 7.15 10.03 -15.50
CA GLY A 95 8.22 10.84 -16.05
C GLY A 95 8.93 11.61 -14.93
N THR A 96 10.21 11.95 -15.14
CA THR A 96 11.13 12.58 -14.16
C THR A 96 10.68 13.94 -13.59
N THR A 97 9.52 14.45 -14.00
CA THR A 97 9.04 15.81 -13.71
C THR A 97 7.90 15.87 -12.67
N VAL A 98 7.45 14.75 -12.12
CA VAL A 98 6.33 14.69 -11.18
C VAL A 98 6.84 14.55 -9.75
N HIS A 99 6.44 15.47 -8.87
CA HIS A 99 6.72 15.32 -7.43
C HIS A 99 5.90 14.13 -6.91
N THR A 100 6.49 13.26 -6.09
CA THR A 100 5.77 12.09 -5.56
C THR A 100 5.77 12.14 -4.05
N THR A 101 4.57 12.21 -3.47
CA THR A 101 4.35 12.09 -2.03
C THR A 101 3.82 10.69 -1.70
N ILE A 102 4.52 9.96 -0.84
CA ILE A 102 4.09 8.62 -0.40
C ILE A 102 3.69 8.69 1.07
N THR A 103 2.41 8.47 1.36
CA THR A 103 1.88 8.34 2.72
C THR A 103 1.63 6.88 3.03
N LEU A 104 2.36 6.34 4.01
CA LEU A 104 2.22 4.94 4.44
C LEU A 104 1.71 4.88 5.88
N THR A 105 0.55 4.25 6.08
CA THR A 105 0.04 3.94 7.42
C THR A 105 0.30 2.46 7.70
N VAL A 106 1.08 2.18 8.74
CA VAL A 106 1.47 0.80 9.07
C VAL A 106 0.79 0.39 10.36
N ASN A 107 -0.05 -0.64 10.27
CA ASN A 107 -0.74 -1.23 11.41
C ASN A 107 -0.13 -2.60 11.72
N ARG A 108 0.48 -2.73 12.89
CA ARG A 108 1.04 -3.99 13.37
C ARG A 108 -0.08 -4.89 13.89
N ILE A 109 -0.10 -6.13 13.42
CA ILE A 109 -1.06 -7.16 13.82
C ILE A 109 -0.30 -8.26 14.56
N ALA A 110 -0.77 -8.55 15.77
CA ALA A 110 -0.22 -9.55 16.67
C ALA A 110 -0.66 -10.96 16.27
#